data_AF-A0A6G3X1L2-F1
#
_entry.id   AF-A0A6G3X1L2-F1
#
_cell.length_a   1.000
_cell.length_b   1.000
_cell.length_c   1.000
_cell.angle_alpha   90.00
_cell.angle_beta   90.00
_cell.angle_gamma   90.00
#
_symmetry.space_group_name_H-M   'P 1'
#
loop_
_entity.id
_entity.type
_entity.pdbx_description
1 polymer ?
#
loop_
_entity_poly.entity_id
_entity_poly.type
_entity_poly.pdbx_seq_one_letter_code
_entity_poly.pdbx_strand_id
1 'polypeptide(L)'
;MRPRTASVPRITSLPSLALAGGALAVGVGGLYLAGLVLTGGHIDSGTTVRGVEIGGLSRAEAVRKLERELGAAGARELPVKVGDRTGSIDPERAGLSYDVRETVDRAARTGADPLSVFGGLFRSGGDIEPVVDLDEDKARAALGELAKGLDQKVREGSVAFADGHVQSVAPRTGYALDVNAAVAPLRDSFLDGHAGAATVLPTRETRPKVTADEVRKAVRGFAEPAMSGPVTLTAAGKRFTVGQEALGEHLTMRPDSSGALRPELDAKGLRTEAAVAGPLDDITTTAENAKLRPEGDRAVVAEDATVGRSVGDKALGKAVLPLLTKSGTGRSGEVEVRRTQPEVTRENAAELGLTEKMSSFTVNFEPAEYRTKNIGRAVELINGSVVDPGETWSFNRTVGERTEANGFMDGIIILDDKYQKASGGGVSSVATTLYNALFFAGVKPVEHGAHSFYIERYPEGREATVAWGSLDLRFTNDSGKAIYIQAESTDTSVTVSFLGTRTYDEIKSVTGPRENVTKPEKKVSDDKECVPQTPLEGFDVTVERVFYDDGREVKREPYRTHYTPRDEIVCE
;
A
#
# COMPACT_ATOMS: atom_id res chain seq x y z
N MET A 1 -140.71 -53.62 43.67
CA MET A 1 -141.18 -54.18 44.95
C MET A 1 -140.55 -55.57 45.09
N ARG A 2 -139.93 -55.92 46.24
CA ARG A 2 -139.36 -57.27 46.56
C ARG A 2 -138.12 -57.72 45.68
N PRO A 3 -137.33 -58.78 46.04
CA PRO A 3 -136.32 -58.71 47.13
C PRO A 3 -135.05 -59.62 46.97
N ARG A 4 -134.20 -59.70 48.04
CA ARG A 4 -133.30 -60.84 48.44
C ARG A 4 -132.06 -61.13 47.54
N THR A 5 -130.91 -61.68 48.01
CA THR A 5 -130.46 -62.22 49.34
C THR A 5 -128.93 -62.07 49.52
N ALA A 6 -128.34 -62.45 50.66
CA ALA A 6 -126.94 -62.16 51.07
C ALA A 6 -126.02 -63.40 51.30
N SER A 7 -124.68 -63.20 51.32
CA SER A 7 -123.66 -64.00 52.07
C SER A 7 -122.24 -63.36 52.06
N VAL A 8 -121.39 -63.70 53.04
CA VAL A 8 -120.08 -63.06 53.45
C VAL A 8 -119.26 -64.11 54.26
N PRO A 9 -117.91 -64.09 54.53
CA PRO A 9 -116.65 -63.62 53.87
C PRO A 9 -115.50 -64.68 53.82
N ARG A 10 -114.26 -64.32 53.37
CA ARG A 10 -112.95 -64.58 54.06
C ARG A 10 -111.73 -63.89 53.38
N ILE A 11 -110.55 -63.88 54.03
CA ILE A 11 -109.39 -62.96 53.82
C ILE A 11 -108.06 -63.68 53.50
N THR A 12 -107.29 -63.15 52.53
CA THR A 12 -105.80 -63.08 52.35
C THR A 12 -105.50 -62.30 51.03
N SER A 13 -104.34 -61.73 50.69
CA SER A 13 -103.10 -61.30 51.41
C SER A 13 -102.27 -60.29 50.56
N LEU A 14 -101.26 -59.62 51.15
CA LEU A 14 -100.22 -58.76 50.52
C LEU A 14 -99.08 -59.61 49.88
N PRO A 15 -98.14 -59.12 49.01
CA PRO A 15 -97.33 -57.86 49.16
C PRO A 15 -96.75 -57.21 47.85
N SER A 16 -95.70 -56.37 47.98
CA SER A 16 -94.43 -56.34 47.17
C SER A 16 -93.95 -55.11 46.36
N LEU A 17 -94.56 -53.92 46.41
CA LEU A 17 -94.14 -52.78 45.55
C LEU A 17 -92.98 -51.86 46.04
N ALA A 18 -92.45 -52.03 47.25
CA ALA A 18 -91.49 -51.07 47.85
C ALA A 18 -89.99 -51.35 47.56
N LEU A 19 -89.64 -52.47 46.93
CA LEU A 19 -88.24 -52.88 46.69
C LEU A 19 -87.65 -52.42 45.34
N ALA A 20 -88.48 -51.94 44.40
CA ALA A 20 -88.03 -51.62 43.04
C ALA A 20 -87.23 -50.30 42.94
N GLY A 21 -87.50 -49.31 43.80
CA GLY A 21 -86.88 -47.98 43.70
C GLY A 21 -85.41 -47.92 44.09
N GLY A 22 -85.00 -48.66 45.13
CA GLY A 22 -83.62 -48.65 45.64
C GLY A 22 -82.61 -49.33 44.72
N ALA A 23 -83.04 -50.37 43.99
CA ALA A 23 -82.17 -51.12 43.08
C ALA A 23 -81.78 -50.32 41.83
N LEU A 24 -82.65 -49.41 41.36
CA LEU A 24 -82.43 -48.68 40.11
C LEU A 24 -81.35 -47.60 40.24
N ALA A 25 -81.29 -46.88 41.37
CA ALA A 25 -80.29 -45.84 41.61
C ALA A 25 -78.87 -46.42 41.77
N VAL A 26 -78.74 -47.54 42.49
CA VAL A 26 -77.47 -48.28 42.61
C VAL A 26 -77.10 -48.95 41.29
N GLY A 27 -78.08 -49.45 40.53
CA GLY A 27 -77.87 -50.01 39.20
C GLY A 27 -77.32 -49.00 38.19
N VAL A 28 -77.91 -47.81 38.09
CA VAL A 28 -77.46 -46.76 37.16
C VAL A 28 -76.16 -46.11 37.62
N GLY A 29 -75.99 -45.82 38.92
CA GLY A 29 -74.72 -45.32 39.45
C GLY A 29 -73.58 -46.34 39.32
N GLY A 30 -73.87 -47.62 39.54
CA GLY A 30 -72.95 -48.73 39.36
C GLY A 30 -72.61 -49.01 37.89
N LEU A 31 -73.57 -48.88 36.97
CA LEU A 31 -73.32 -48.97 35.52
C LEU A 31 -72.58 -47.76 34.96
N TYR A 32 -72.76 -46.56 35.54
CA TYR A 32 -72.00 -45.37 35.18
C TYR A 32 -70.54 -45.50 35.65
N LEU A 33 -70.31 -45.93 36.90
CA LEU A 33 -68.97 -46.22 37.42
C LEU A 33 -68.31 -47.42 36.71
N ALA A 34 -69.05 -48.49 36.43
CA ALA A 34 -68.55 -49.63 35.66
C ALA A 34 -68.28 -49.26 34.19
N GLY A 35 -69.09 -48.39 33.59
CA GLY A 35 -68.86 -47.83 32.26
C GLY A 35 -67.55 -47.04 32.21
N LEU A 36 -67.36 -46.09 33.13
CA LEU A 36 -66.12 -45.32 33.29
C LEU A 36 -64.89 -46.19 33.58
N VAL A 37 -65.05 -47.34 34.24
CA VAL A 37 -63.96 -48.29 34.51
C VAL A 37 -63.71 -49.26 33.33
N LEU A 38 -64.74 -49.61 32.54
CA LEU A 38 -64.62 -50.54 31.41
C LEU A 38 -64.25 -49.85 30.07
N THR A 39 -64.52 -48.55 29.90
CA THR A 39 -64.03 -47.76 28.75
C THR A 39 -62.68 -47.09 29.03
N GLY A 40 -62.05 -47.40 30.16
CA GLY A 40 -60.82 -46.75 30.63
C GLY A 40 -59.56 -47.15 29.85
N GLY A 41 -59.32 -46.54 28.69
CA GLY A 41 -57.96 -46.43 28.10
C GLY A 41 -57.71 -47.02 26.71
N HIS A 42 -58.75 -47.35 25.94
CA HIS A 42 -58.60 -47.69 24.51
C HIS A 42 -58.61 -46.43 23.63
N ILE A 43 -57.94 -46.48 22.49
CA ILE A 43 -57.94 -45.41 21.47
C ILE A 43 -59.12 -45.60 20.52
N ASP A 44 -59.75 -44.51 20.08
CA ASP A 44 -60.89 -44.54 19.16
C ASP A 44 -60.63 -45.39 17.90
N SER A 45 -61.55 -46.30 17.60
CA SER A 45 -61.49 -47.17 16.43
C SER A 45 -61.44 -46.35 15.12
N GLY A 46 -60.54 -46.71 14.20
CA GLY A 46 -60.28 -45.97 12.97
C GLY A 46 -59.19 -44.90 13.07
N THR A 47 -58.63 -44.63 14.26
CA THR A 47 -57.50 -43.69 14.39
C THR A 47 -56.23 -44.22 13.73
N THR A 48 -55.61 -43.41 12.87
CA THR A 48 -54.29 -43.70 12.25
C THR A 48 -53.27 -42.62 12.63
N VAL A 49 -51.98 -42.94 12.53
CA VAL A 49 -50.88 -41.98 12.58
C VAL A 49 -49.96 -42.25 11.40
N ARG A 50 -49.94 -41.37 10.40
CA ARG A 50 -49.11 -41.52 9.17
C ARG A 50 -49.33 -42.88 8.47
N GLY A 51 -50.59 -43.34 8.43
CA GLY A 51 -50.98 -44.64 7.88
C GLY A 51 -50.77 -45.85 8.81
N VAL A 52 -50.19 -45.68 10.00
CA VAL A 52 -50.14 -46.73 11.03
C VAL A 52 -51.45 -46.72 11.82
N GLU A 53 -52.28 -47.74 11.65
CA GLU A 53 -53.54 -47.88 12.38
C GLU A 53 -53.31 -48.19 13.87
N ILE A 54 -53.87 -47.36 14.76
CA ILE A 54 -53.76 -47.51 16.23
C ILE A 54 -55.12 -47.59 16.95
N GLY A 55 -56.22 -47.34 16.25
CA GLY A 55 -57.56 -47.43 16.83
C GLY A 55 -57.91 -48.82 17.38
N GLY A 56 -58.66 -48.86 18.48
CA GLY A 56 -59.03 -50.07 19.19
C GLY A 56 -57.96 -50.65 20.12
N LEU A 57 -56.68 -50.30 19.92
CA LEU A 57 -55.58 -50.75 20.79
C LEU A 57 -55.64 -50.09 22.17
N SER A 58 -55.10 -50.79 23.19
CA SER A 58 -54.75 -50.14 24.45
C SER A 58 -53.57 -49.18 24.24
N ARG A 59 -53.43 -48.14 25.09
CA ARG A 59 -52.30 -47.19 25.00
C ARG A 59 -50.93 -47.90 24.95
N ALA A 60 -50.74 -48.95 25.74
CA ALA A 60 -49.48 -49.70 25.77
C ALA A 60 -49.20 -50.49 24.48
N GLU A 61 -50.22 -50.96 23.78
CA GLU A 61 -50.08 -51.65 22.49
C GLU A 61 -49.85 -50.65 21.35
N ALA A 62 -50.57 -49.52 21.36
CA ALA A 62 -50.39 -48.44 20.40
C ALA A 62 -48.97 -47.86 20.46
N VAL A 63 -48.45 -47.59 21.66
CA VAL A 63 -47.06 -47.14 21.87
C VAL A 63 -46.07 -48.14 21.24
N ARG A 64 -46.15 -49.44 21.59
CA ARG A 64 -45.25 -50.46 21.03
C ARG A 64 -45.37 -50.60 19.51
N LYS A 65 -46.54 -50.36 18.91
CA LYS A 65 -46.75 -50.43 17.46
C LYS A 65 -46.09 -49.23 16.77
N LEU A 66 -46.34 -48.02 17.25
CA LEU A 66 -45.75 -46.78 16.72
C LEU A 66 -44.24 -46.70 16.93
N GLU A 67 -43.71 -47.15 18.07
CA GLU A 67 -42.25 -47.20 18.33
C GLU A 67 -41.50 -48.00 17.25
N ARG A 68 -42.09 -49.08 16.71
CA ARG A 68 -41.47 -49.86 15.64
C ARG A 68 -41.60 -49.20 14.26
N GLU A 69 -42.83 -48.82 13.89
CA GLU A 69 -43.12 -48.31 12.54
C GLU A 69 -42.57 -46.88 12.34
N LEU A 70 -42.78 -45.97 13.31
CA LEU A 70 -42.24 -44.62 13.26
C LEU A 70 -40.75 -44.57 13.57
N GLY A 71 -40.22 -45.47 14.40
CA GLY A 71 -38.77 -45.57 14.64
C GLY A 71 -37.99 -45.90 13.37
N ALA A 72 -38.44 -46.91 12.61
CA ALA A 72 -37.83 -47.27 11.33
C ALA A 72 -38.00 -46.21 10.22
N ALA A 73 -39.00 -45.34 10.34
CA ALA A 73 -39.18 -44.19 9.45
C ALA A 73 -38.33 -42.98 9.87
N GLY A 74 -38.16 -42.77 11.19
CA GLY A 74 -37.40 -41.67 11.78
C GLY A 74 -35.89 -41.83 11.73
N ALA A 75 -35.36 -43.06 11.65
CA ALA A 75 -33.93 -43.32 11.55
C ALA A 75 -33.33 -43.14 10.12
N ARG A 76 -34.08 -42.54 9.19
CA ARG A 76 -33.63 -42.31 7.79
C ARG A 76 -32.96 -40.95 7.67
N GLU A 77 -31.84 -40.88 6.97
CA GLU A 77 -31.16 -39.61 6.71
C GLU A 77 -32.06 -38.61 5.96
N LEU A 78 -32.18 -37.39 6.51
CA LEU A 78 -32.89 -36.28 5.90
C LEU A 78 -32.02 -35.65 4.79
N PRO A 79 -32.43 -35.67 3.51
CA PRO A 79 -31.71 -34.96 2.46
C PRO A 79 -31.93 -33.45 2.61
N VAL A 80 -30.85 -32.68 2.64
CA VAL A 80 -30.86 -31.22 2.88
C VAL A 80 -30.09 -30.49 1.80
N LYS A 81 -30.51 -29.25 1.50
CA LYS A 81 -29.90 -28.39 0.48
C LYS A 81 -29.56 -27.02 1.08
N VAL A 82 -28.29 -26.62 0.92
CA VAL A 82 -27.70 -25.37 1.41
C VAL A 82 -27.16 -24.61 0.20
N GLY A 83 -27.90 -23.59 -0.26
CA GLY A 83 -27.64 -22.95 -1.54
C GLY A 83 -27.75 -23.97 -2.69
N ASP A 84 -26.69 -24.11 -3.48
CA ASP A 84 -26.63 -25.10 -4.58
C ASP A 84 -26.11 -26.49 -4.16
N ARG A 85 -25.64 -26.66 -2.91
CA ARG A 85 -25.03 -27.91 -2.44
C ARG A 85 -26.03 -28.77 -1.67
N THR A 86 -26.03 -30.06 -1.96
CA THR A 86 -26.80 -31.08 -1.23
C THR A 86 -25.93 -31.81 -0.21
N GLY A 87 -26.53 -32.18 0.90
CA GLY A 87 -25.98 -33.13 1.87
C GLY A 87 -27.10 -33.92 2.52
N SER A 88 -26.77 -34.64 3.58
CA SER A 88 -27.74 -35.32 4.43
C SER A 88 -27.46 -35.00 5.90
N ILE A 89 -28.51 -35.11 6.72
CA ILE A 89 -28.42 -34.99 8.18
C ILE A 89 -29.12 -36.18 8.83
N ASP A 90 -28.43 -36.79 9.77
CA ASP A 90 -28.91 -37.91 10.59
C ASP A 90 -29.87 -37.36 11.66
N PRO A 91 -31.17 -37.76 11.67
CA PRO A 91 -32.14 -37.21 12.62
C PRO A 91 -31.81 -37.51 14.08
N GLU A 92 -31.26 -38.69 14.38
CA GLU A 92 -30.91 -39.06 15.76
C GLU A 92 -29.78 -38.18 16.28
N ARG A 93 -28.77 -37.89 15.44
CA ARG A 93 -27.69 -36.94 15.76
C ARG A 93 -28.16 -35.50 15.84
N ALA A 94 -29.17 -35.13 15.05
CA ALA A 94 -29.83 -33.84 15.12
C ALA A 94 -30.83 -33.71 16.30
N GLY A 95 -31.01 -34.75 17.11
CA GLY A 95 -31.91 -34.71 18.26
C GLY A 95 -33.40 -34.71 17.90
N LEU A 96 -33.75 -35.17 16.70
CA LEU A 96 -35.13 -35.36 16.24
C LEU A 96 -35.62 -36.76 16.60
N SER A 97 -36.79 -36.84 17.23
CA SER A 97 -37.47 -38.12 17.43
C SER A 97 -38.99 -37.94 17.46
N TYR A 98 -39.73 -39.03 17.27
CA TYR A 98 -41.18 -39.04 17.47
C TYR A 98 -41.49 -39.30 18.94
N ASP A 99 -42.15 -38.37 19.63
CA ASP A 99 -42.75 -38.61 20.93
C ASP A 99 -44.02 -39.45 20.75
N VAL A 100 -43.79 -40.77 20.68
CA VAL A 100 -44.86 -41.76 20.55
C VAL A 100 -45.83 -41.71 21.75
N ARG A 101 -45.39 -41.29 22.94
CA ARG A 101 -46.23 -41.29 24.14
C ARG A 101 -47.21 -40.11 24.13
N GLU A 102 -46.73 -38.89 23.89
CA GLU A 102 -47.60 -37.72 23.74
C GLU A 102 -48.46 -37.82 22.46
N THR A 103 -47.99 -38.49 21.41
CA THR A 103 -48.82 -38.85 20.24
C THR A 103 -50.01 -39.75 20.63
N VAL A 104 -49.75 -40.82 21.39
CA VAL A 104 -50.79 -41.74 21.87
C VAL A 104 -51.72 -41.07 22.89
N ASP A 105 -51.19 -40.22 23.77
CA ASP A 105 -52.01 -39.48 24.73
C ASP A 105 -52.83 -38.37 24.07
N ARG A 106 -52.37 -37.80 22.95
CA ARG A 106 -53.19 -36.93 22.08
C ARG A 106 -54.32 -37.71 21.43
N ALA A 107 -54.02 -38.86 20.81
CA ALA A 107 -55.03 -39.75 20.24
C ALA A 107 -56.08 -40.21 21.26
N ALA A 108 -55.66 -40.55 22.48
CA ALA A 108 -56.56 -40.95 23.56
C ALA A 108 -57.34 -39.77 24.19
N ARG A 109 -56.89 -38.52 24.06
CA ARG A 109 -57.62 -37.33 24.51
C ARG A 109 -58.70 -36.90 23.52
N THR A 110 -58.50 -37.11 22.22
CA THR A 110 -59.49 -36.75 21.19
C THR A 110 -60.82 -37.52 21.32
N GLY A 111 -60.79 -38.74 21.86
CA GLY A 111 -61.98 -39.54 22.17
C GLY A 111 -62.65 -39.26 23.53
N ALA A 112 -62.15 -38.29 24.31
CA ALA A 112 -62.57 -38.08 25.71
C ALA A 112 -63.50 -36.87 25.94
N ASP A 113 -64.04 -36.24 24.90
CA ASP A 113 -64.93 -35.06 25.01
C ASP A 113 -66.30 -35.43 25.64
N PRO A 114 -66.68 -34.90 26.82
CA PRO A 114 -67.90 -35.29 27.53
C PRO A 114 -69.23 -35.01 26.79
N LEU A 115 -69.24 -34.13 25.78
CA LEU A 115 -70.45 -33.87 25.00
C LEU A 115 -70.69 -34.88 23.86
N SER A 116 -69.70 -35.75 23.58
CA SER A 116 -69.80 -36.75 22.51
C SER A 116 -70.69 -37.97 22.85
N VAL A 117 -71.00 -38.18 24.13
CA VAL A 117 -71.64 -39.41 24.64
C VAL A 117 -73.08 -39.64 24.12
N PHE A 118 -73.77 -38.59 23.65
CA PHE A 118 -75.10 -38.70 23.03
C PHE A 118 -75.08 -38.99 21.51
N GLY A 119 -73.90 -39.08 20.88
CA GLY A 119 -73.71 -39.37 19.45
C GLY A 119 -73.06 -40.72 19.16
N GLY A 120 -73.02 -41.64 20.13
CA GLY A 120 -72.28 -42.90 20.03
C GLY A 120 -72.90 -43.93 19.10
N LEU A 121 -72.48 -43.94 17.82
CA LEU A 121 -72.25 -45.19 17.04
C LEU A 121 -71.47 -45.00 15.72
N PHE A 122 -71.28 -43.76 15.22
CA PHE A 122 -70.72 -43.51 13.87
C PHE A 122 -69.69 -42.37 13.80
N ARG A 123 -68.67 -42.38 14.67
CA ARG A 123 -67.48 -41.55 14.47
C ARG A 123 -66.23 -42.43 14.48
N SER A 124 -65.66 -42.65 13.31
CA SER A 124 -64.31 -43.22 13.18
C SER A 124 -63.28 -42.19 13.63
N GLY A 125 -62.20 -42.65 14.25
CA GLY A 125 -61.02 -41.83 14.50
C GLY A 125 -60.48 -41.20 13.21
N GLY A 126 -59.76 -40.09 13.35
CA GLY A 126 -59.08 -39.42 12.25
C GLY A 126 -57.63 -39.87 12.08
N ASP A 127 -56.96 -39.38 11.03
CA ASP A 127 -55.50 -39.42 10.96
C ASP A 127 -54.93 -38.34 11.87
N ILE A 128 -53.94 -38.71 12.69
CA ILE A 128 -53.33 -37.85 13.71
C ILE A 128 -51.85 -37.68 13.38
N GLU A 129 -51.41 -36.43 13.30
CA GLU A 129 -49.99 -36.11 13.11
C GLU A 129 -49.16 -36.52 14.33
N PRO A 130 -48.01 -37.19 14.14
CA PRO A 130 -47.15 -37.59 15.22
C PRO A 130 -46.49 -36.37 15.86
N VAL A 131 -46.31 -36.43 17.17
CA VAL A 131 -45.61 -35.38 17.92
C VAL A 131 -44.12 -35.58 17.71
N VAL A 132 -43.44 -34.55 17.23
CA VAL A 132 -41.98 -34.53 17.08
C VAL A 132 -41.36 -33.81 18.27
N ASP A 133 -40.55 -34.56 19.02
CA ASP A 133 -39.63 -34.02 20.03
C ASP A 133 -38.33 -33.58 19.35
N LEU A 134 -37.74 -32.51 19.88
CA LEU A 134 -36.59 -31.83 19.29
C LEU A 134 -35.68 -31.25 20.35
N ASP A 135 -34.51 -31.85 20.49
CA ASP A 135 -33.39 -31.27 21.23
C ASP A 135 -32.75 -30.16 20.38
N GLU A 136 -33.14 -28.90 20.63
CA GLU A 136 -32.68 -27.75 19.84
C GLU A 136 -31.15 -27.59 19.84
N ASP A 137 -30.46 -27.99 20.92
CA ASP A 137 -29.01 -27.83 21.03
C ASP A 137 -28.25 -28.90 20.24
N LYS A 138 -28.75 -30.15 20.22
CA LYS A 138 -28.28 -31.17 19.26
C LYS A 138 -28.57 -30.76 17.82
N ALA A 139 -29.75 -30.20 17.54
CA ALA A 139 -30.11 -29.73 16.20
C ALA A 139 -29.16 -28.62 15.73
N ARG A 140 -28.91 -27.60 16.57
CA ARG A 140 -27.92 -26.54 16.31
C ARG A 140 -26.51 -27.10 16.11
N ALA A 141 -26.08 -28.08 16.91
CA ALA A 141 -24.76 -28.70 16.78
C ALA A 141 -24.61 -29.48 15.46
N ALA A 142 -25.60 -30.31 15.10
CA ALA A 142 -25.60 -31.08 13.85
C ALA A 142 -25.67 -30.18 12.62
N LEU A 143 -26.49 -29.13 12.65
CA LEU A 143 -26.53 -28.08 11.63
C LEU A 143 -25.20 -27.30 11.57
N GLY A 144 -24.53 -27.08 12.69
CA GLY A 144 -23.22 -26.43 12.76
C GLY A 144 -22.10 -27.25 12.11
N GLU A 145 -22.07 -28.57 12.30
CA GLU A 145 -21.14 -29.45 11.58
C GLU A 145 -21.47 -29.54 10.08
N LEU A 146 -22.76 -29.60 9.73
CA LEU A 146 -23.23 -29.54 8.35
C LEU A 146 -22.77 -28.24 7.66
N ALA A 147 -22.87 -27.10 8.35
CA ALA A 147 -22.39 -25.81 7.86
C ALA A 147 -20.90 -25.84 7.51
N LYS A 148 -20.03 -26.42 8.37
CA LYS A 148 -18.59 -26.54 8.06
C LYS A 148 -18.31 -27.29 6.76
N GLY A 149 -19.13 -28.29 6.43
CA GLY A 149 -19.00 -29.08 5.20
C GLY A 149 -19.66 -28.46 3.97
N LEU A 150 -20.81 -27.78 4.14
CA LEU A 150 -21.65 -27.28 3.04
C LEU A 150 -21.50 -25.78 2.76
N ASP A 151 -21.14 -24.96 3.74
CA ASP A 151 -20.93 -23.52 3.55
C ASP A 151 -19.94 -23.25 2.42
N GLN A 152 -20.28 -22.25 1.62
CA GLN A 152 -19.51 -21.87 0.44
C GLN A 152 -19.08 -20.41 0.60
N LYS A 153 -17.77 -20.18 0.67
CA LYS A 153 -17.24 -18.82 0.59
C LYS A 153 -17.48 -18.24 -0.81
N VAL A 154 -17.94 -16.99 -0.84
CA VAL A 154 -18.04 -16.18 -2.05
C VAL A 154 -16.65 -16.08 -2.71
N ARG A 155 -16.62 -16.13 -4.05
CA ARG A 155 -15.42 -15.88 -4.84
C ARG A 155 -15.74 -14.79 -5.85
N GLU A 156 -14.97 -13.71 -5.82
CA GLU A 156 -15.06 -12.64 -6.81
C GLU A 156 -14.64 -13.15 -8.19
N GLY A 157 -15.23 -12.55 -9.23
CA GLY A 157 -14.76 -12.71 -10.60
C GLY A 157 -13.48 -11.92 -10.80
N SER A 158 -12.59 -12.39 -11.68
CA SER A 158 -11.37 -11.65 -12.00
C SER A 158 -10.93 -11.87 -13.45
N VAL A 159 -10.13 -10.92 -13.95
CA VAL A 159 -9.40 -11.01 -15.20
C VAL A 159 -7.94 -10.71 -14.88
N ALA A 160 -7.05 -11.57 -15.35
CA ALA A 160 -5.60 -11.45 -15.22
C ALA A 160 -4.96 -11.63 -16.60
N PHE A 161 -3.68 -11.28 -16.69
CA PHE A 161 -2.88 -11.44 -17.88
C PHE A 161 -1.62 -12.24 -17.51
N ALA A 162 -1.19 -13.14 -18.39
CA ALA A 162 0.03 -13.94 -18.23
C ALA A 162 0.50 -14.37 -19.62
N ASP A 163 1.80 -14.31 -19.89
CA ASP A 163 2.43 -14.72 -21.16
C ASP A 163 1.77 -14.09 -22.41
N GLY A 164 1.27 -12.85 -22.28
CA GLY A 164 0.52 -12.16 -23.35
C GLY A 164 -0.89 -12.71 -23.63
N HIS A 165 -1.43 -13.54 -22.74
CA HIS A 165 -2.77 -14.13 -22.83
C HIS A 165 -3.70 -13.66 -21.70
N VAL A 166 -5.01 -13.68 -21.96
CA VAL A 166 -6.05 -13.34 -20.99
C VAL A 166 -6.45 -14.58 -20.20
N GLN A 167 -6.40 -14.50 -18.88
CA GLN A 167 -6.95 -15.50 -17.96
C GLN A 167 -8.15 -14.91 -17.22
N SER A 168 -9.23 -15.68 -17.04
CA SER A 168 -10.42 -15.21 -16.31
C SER A 168 -10.93 -16.25 -15.32
N VAL A 169 -11.32 -15.78 -14.13
CA VAL A 169 -11.89 -16.61 -13.08
C VAL A 169 -13.37 -16.29 -12.95
N ALA A 170 -14.22 -17.31 -13.09
CA ALA A 170 -15.66 -17.15 -12.91
C ALA A 170 -16.00 -16.86 -11.43
N PRO A 171 -16.84 -15.85 -11.14
CA PRO A 171 -17.34 -15.60 -9.79
C PRO A 171 -18.20 -16.76 -9.29
N ARG A 172 -18.36 -16.85 -7.96
CA ARG A 172 -19.21 -17.84 -7.32
C ARG A 172 -19.90 -17.25 -6.08
N THR A 173 -21.22 -17.36 -6.02
CA THR A 173 -22.03 -16.95 -4.87
C THR A 173 -21.62 -17.70 -3.60
N GLY A 174 -21.55 -16.98 -2.48
CA GLY A 174 -21.36 -17.56 -1.17
C GLY A 174 -22.69 -17.86 -0.49
N TYR A 175 -22.74 -18.97 0.25
CA TYR A 175 -23.86 -19.38 1.08
C TYR A 175 -23.32 -19.76 2.46
N ALA A 176 -23.90 -19.19 3.51
CA ALA A 176 -23.69 -19.64 4.89
C ALA A 176 -25.02 -20.11 5.48
N LEU A 177 -25.05 -21.29 6.08
CA LEU A 177 -26.25 -21.84 6.71
C LEU A 177 -26.67 -20.96 7.91
N ASP A 178 -27.92 -20.51 7.94
CA ASP A 178 -28.46 -19.86 9.15
C ASP A 178 -28.94 -20.95 10.11
N VAL A 179 -28.01 -21.43 10.93
CA VAL A 179 -28.21 -22.54 11.87
C VAL A 179 -29.45 -22.35 12.75
N ASN A 180 -29.75 -21.13 13.19
CA ASN A 180 -30.91 -20.87 14.05
C ASN A 180 -32.22 -20.90 13.26
N ALA A 181 -32.27 -20.29 12.08
CA ALA A 181 -33.46 -20.34 11.22
C ALA A 181 -33.70 -21.74 10.61
N ALA A 182 -32.67 -22.60 10.52
CA ALA A 182 -32.77 -23.93 9.96
C ALA A 182 -33.40 -24.99 10.89
N VAL A 183 -33.50 -24.74 12.21
CA VAL A 183 -34.05 -25.69 13.19
C VAL A 183 -35.52 -26.03 12.90
N ALA A 184 -36.37 -25.03 12.63
CA ALA A 184 -37.80 -25.26 12.37
C ALA A 184 -38.07 -25.97 11.02
N PRO A 185 -37.52 -25.52 9.86
CA PRO A 185 -37.68 -26.25 8.60
C PRO A 185 -37.15 -27.68 8.62
N LEU A 186 -36.13 -27.96 9.44
CA LEU A 186 -35.62 -29.31 9.65
C LEU A 186 -36.63 -30.19 10.41
N ARG A 187 -37.27 -29.64 11.45
CA ARG A 187 -38.34 -30.31 12.21
C ARG A 187 -39.56 -30.58 11.34
N ASP A 188 -39.99 -29.58 10.56
CA ASP A 188 -41.17 -29.67 9.70
C ASP A 188 -40.95 -30.72 8.60
N SER A 189 -39.75 -30.76 8.00
CA SER A 189 -39.35 -31.81 7.05
C SER A 189 -39.39 -33.23 7.64
N PHE A 190 -38.98 -33.38 8.91
CA PHE A 190 -39.06 -34.65 9.62
C PHE A 190 -40.52 -35.07 9.85
N LEU A 191 -41.38 -34.14 10.27
CA LEU A 191 -42.83 -34.35 10.46
C LEU A 191 -43.57 -34.70 9.16
N ASP A 192 -43.25 -34.00 8.07
CA ASP A 192 -43.81 -34.24 6.73
C ASP A 192 -43.40 -35.60 6.16
N GLY A 193 -42.39 -36.25 6.72
CA GLY A 193 -42.06 -37.65 6.47
C GLY A 193 -41.59 -37.95 5.05
N HIS A 194 -40.72 -37.08 4.52
CA HIS A 194 -39.87 -37.35 3.36
C HIS A 194 -40.59 -37.59 2.01
N ALA A 195 -41.23 -36.57 1.45
CA ALA A 195 -41.75 -36.56 0.07
C ALA A 195 -40.64 -36.48 -1.02
N GLY A 196 -39.51 -37.17 -0.85
CA GLY A 196 -38.42 -37.34 -1.82
C GLY A 196 -37.59 -36.10 -2.19
N ALA A 197 -38.05 -34.89 -1.88
CA ALA A 197 -37.34 -33.64 -2.14
C ALA A 197 -36.38 -33.27 -1.01
N ALA A 198 -35.19 -32.76 -1.35
CA ALA A 198 -34.24 -32.27 -0.36
C ALA A 198 -34.71 -30.95 0.27
N THR A 199 -34.70 -30.88 1.60
CA THR A 199 -35.17 -29.71 2.35
C THR A 199 -34.22 -28.54 2.18
N VAL A 200 -34.72 -27.44 1.62
CA VAL A 200 -33.95 -26.21 1.46
C VAL A 200 -33.84 -25.51 2.80
N LEU A 201 -32.64 -25.52 3.38
CA LEU A 201 -32.38 -24.85 4.65
C LEU A 201 -32.15 -23.34 4.43
N PRO A 202 -32.62 -22.45 5.32
CA PRO A 202 -32.34 -21.03 5.25
C PRO A 202 -30.85 -20.71 5.22
N THR A 203 -30.42 -19.86 4.28
CA THR A 203 -29.02 -19.43 4.16
C THR A 203 -28.92 -17.91 4.05
N ARG A 204 -27.76 -17.38 4.47
CA ARG A 204 -27.33 -16.02 4.19
C ARG A 204 -26.54 -16.04 2.89
N GLU A 205 -27.16 -15.56 1.82
CA GLU A 205 -26.53 -15.40 0.51
C GLU A 205 -25.57 -14.21 0.53
N THR A 206 -24.33 -14.40 0.03
CA THR A 206 -23.38 -13.32 -0.23
C THR A 206 -22.99 -13.34 -1.70
N ARG A 207 -23.47 -12.36 -2.46
CA ARG A 207 -23.18 -12.24 -3.89
C ARG A 207 -21.80 -11.61 -4.13
N PRO A 208 -21.05 -12.07 -5.14
CA PRO A 208 -19.81 -11.44 -5.56
C PRO A 208 -20.10 -10.07 -6.18
N LYS A 209 -19.23 -9.10 -5.93
CA LYS A 209 -19.32 -7.75 -6.52
C LYS A 209 -18.99 -7.77 -8.01
N VAL A 210 -17.98 -8.53 -8.40
CA VAL A 210 -17.60 -8.73 -9.80
C VAL A 210 -18.43 -9.87 -10.37
N THR A 211 -19.45 -9.52 -11.15
CA THR A 211 -20.41 -10.48 -11.71
C THR A 211 -19.86 -11.22 -12.94
N ALA A 212 -20.48 -12.35 -13.31
CA ALA A 212 -20.06 -13.10 -14.49
C ALA A 212 -20.26 -12.31 -15.79
N ASP A 213 -21.24 -11.41 -15.84
CA ASP A 213 -21.43 -10.47 -16.95
C ASP A 213 -20.34 -9.41 -17.01
N GLU A 214 -19.91 -8.88 -15.86
CA GLU A 214 -18.81 -7.91 -15.84
C GLU A 214 -17.47 -8.57 -16.24
N VAL A 215 -17.19 -9.81 -15.82
CA VAL A 215 -16.02 -10.55 -16.32
C VAL A 215 -16.10 -10.73 -17.84
N ARG A 216 -17.24 -11.18 -18.39
CA ARG A 216 -17.42 -11.33 -19.86
C ARG A 216 -17.24 -10.01 -20.61
N LYS A 217 -17.77 -8.92 -20.07
CA LYS A 217 -17.69 -7.56 -20.63
C LYS A 217 -16.26 -7.03 -20.58
N ALA A 218 -15.55 -7.23 -19.47
CA ALA A 218 -14.15 -6.86 -19.30
C ALA A 218 -13.22 -7.64 -20.26
N VAL A 219 -13.46 -8.94 -20.42
CA VAL A 219 -12.72 -9.79 -21.35
C VAL A 219 -12.90 -9.30 -22.79
N ARG A 220 -14.14 -9.21 -23.29
CA ARG A 220 -14.41 -8.84 -24.69
C ARG A 220 -14.16 -7.37 -25.01
N GLY A 221 -14.46 -6.47 -24.06
CA GLY A 221 -14.41 -5.03 -24.27
C GLY A 221 -13.03 -4.42 -24.05
N PHE A 222 -12.14 -5.11 -23.33
CA PHE A 222 -10.80 -4.60 -23.03
C PHE A 222 -9.71 -5.66 -23.10
N ALA A 223 -9.82 -6.79 -22.40
CA ALA A 223 -8.68 -7.69 -22.21
C ALA A 223 -8.25 -8.41 -23.50
N GLU A 224 -9.20 -8.95 -24.27
CA GLU A 224 -8.94 -9.57 -25.58
C GLU A 224 -8.35 -8.55 -26.58
N PRO A 225 -8.93 -7.34 -26.76
CA PRO A 225 -8.28 -6.26 -27.51
C PRO A 225 -6.88 -5.89 -26.99
N ALA A 226 -6.69 -5.77 -25.68
CA ALA A 226 -5.41 -5.38 -25.09
C ALA A 226 -4.30 -6.36 -25.47
N MET A 227 -4.61 -7.66 -25.42
CA MET A 227 -3.71 -8.76 -25.79
C MET A 227 -3.78 -9.14 -27.28
N SER A 228 -4.44 -8.37 -28.16
CA SER A 228 -4.61 -8.74 -29.57
C SER A 228 -3.36 -8.54 -30.45
N GLY A 229 -2.28 -7.98 -29.89
CA GLY A 229 -1.07 -7.64 -30.61
C GLY A 229 -0.23 -6.58 -29.86
N PRO A 230 0.98 -6.27 -30.34
CA PRO A 230 1.82 -5.24 -29.73
C PRO A 230 1.22 -3.83 -29.85
N VAL A 231 1.80 -2.88 -29.11
CA VAL A 231 1.52 -1.44 -29.23
C VAL A 231 2.78 -0.72 -29.68
N THR A 232 2.67 0.14 -30.70
CA THR A 232 3.79 0.92 -31.22
C THR A 232 3.76 2.33 -30.65
N LEU A 233 4.87 2.78 -30.09
CA LEU A 233 5.02 4.12 -29.51
C LEU A 233 6.05 4.92 -30.30
N THR A 234 5.83 6.23 -30.41
CA THR A 234 6.82 7.17 -30.98
C THR A 234 7.10 8.28 -29.99
N ALA A 235 8.38 8.50 -29.65
CA ALA A 235 8.84 9.54 -28.74
C ALA A 235 10.07 10.22 -29.35
N ALA A 236 10.05 11.56 -29.43
CA ALA A 236 11.11 12.36 -30.08
C ALA A 236 11.53 11.85 -31.49
N GLY A 237 10.60 11.26 -32.25
CA GLY A 237 10.86 10.66 -33.57
C GLY A 237 11.43 9.24 -33.55
N LYS A 238 11.92 8.72 -32.41
CA LYS A 238 12.24 7.29 -32.26
C LYS A 238 10.97 6.47 -32.10
N ARG A 239 10.92 5.31 -32.74
CA ARG A 239 9.80 4.37 -32.67
C ARG A 239 10.23 3.09 -31.95
N PHE A 240 9.41 2.64 -31.02
CA PHE A 240 9.62 1.40 -30.26
C PHE A 240 8.29 0.68 -30.05
N THR A 241 8.36 -0.60 -29.65
CA THR A 241 7.20 -1.49 -29.65
C THR A 241 7.11 -2.24 -28.34
N VAL A 242 5.96 -2.15 -27.68
CA VAL A 242 5.63 -2.90 -26.47
C VAL A 242 4.97 -4.21 -26.88
N GLY A 243 5.61 -5.34 -26.54
CA GLY A 243 5.11 -6.69 -26.83
C GLY A 243 3.93 -7.09 -25.95
N GLN A 244 3.19 -8.13 -26.37
CA GLN A 244 2.04 -8.65 -25.59
C GLN A 244 2.47 -9.23 -24.25
N GLU A 245 3.64 -9.87 -24.18
CA GLU A 245 4.22 -10.43 -22.95
C GLU A 245 4.47 -9.34 -21.90
N ALA A 246 5.26 -8.32 -22.24
CA ALA A 246 5.45 -7.10 -21.43
C ALA A 246 4.14 -6.39 -21.06
N LEU A 247 3.19 -6.29 -22.01
CA LEU A 247 1.86 -5.76 -21.68
C LEU A 247 1.11 -6.65 -20.68
N GLY A 248 1.26 -7.97 -20.74
CA GLY A 248 0.61 -8.90 -19.83
C GLY A 248 1.22 -8.91 -18.43
N GLU A 249 2.53 -8.73 -18.30
CA GLU A 249 3.19 -8.63 -16.99
C GLU A 249 2.82 -7.34 -16.24
N HIS A 250 2.75 -6.21 -16.95
CA HIS A 250 2.55 -4.89 -16.34
C HIS A 250 1.09 -4.40 -16.34
N LEU A 251 0.15 -5.12 -16.95
CA LEU A 251 -1.28 -4.75 -16.98
C LEU A 251 -2.09 -5.60 -16.00
N THR A 252 -2.99 -4.96 -15.26
CA THR A 252 -3.92 -5.64 -14.36
C THR A 252 -5.33 -5.10 -14.53
N MET A 253 -6.34 -5.87 -14.10
CA MET A 253 -7.74 -5.43 -14.06
C MET A 253 -8.25 -5.50 -12.62
N ARG A 254 -8.55 -4.34 -12.02
CA ARG A 254 -9.02 -4.24 -10.63
C ARG A 254 -10.48 -3.78 -10.55
N PRO A 255 -11.28 -4.30 -9.61
CA PRO A 255 -12.65 -3.85 -9.43
C PRO A 255 -12.69 -2.48 -8.74
N ASP A 256 -13.48 -1.56 -9.28
CA ASP A 256 -13.85 -0.34 -8.57
C ASP A 256 -14.91 -0.59 -7.48
N SER A 257 -15.36 0.47 -6.79
CA SER A 257 -16.35 0.36 -5.71
C SER A 257 -17.70 -0.24 -6.13
N SER A 258 -18.02 -0.22 -7.43
CA SER A 258 -19.22 -0.84 -8.00
C SER A 258 -19.02 -2.31 -8.42
N GLY A 259 -17.80 -2.83 -8.33
CA GLY A 259 -17.45 -4.17 -8.83
C GLY A 259 -17.11 -4.20 -10.32
N ALA A 260 -17.10 -3.04 -11.00
CA ALA A 260 -16.73 -2.95 -12.40
C ALA A 260 -15.22 -3.00 -12.58
N LEU A 261 -14.73 -3.80 -13.54
CA LEU A 261 -13.29 -3.99 -13.73
C LEU A 261 -12.69 -2.81 -14.50
N ARG A 262 -11.56 -2.29 -14.01
CA ARG A 262 -10.81 -1.16 -14.55
C ARG A 262 -9.38 -1.59 -14.86
N PRO A 263 -8.82 -1.20 -16.01
CA PRO A 263 -7.44 -1.48 -16.33
C PRO A 263 -6.50 -0.55 -15.55
N GLU A 264 -5.48 -1.14 -14.94
CA GLU A 264 -4.37 -0.44 -14.30
C GLU A 264 -3.08 -0.96 -14.94
N LEU A 265 -2.30 -0.05 -15.52
CA LEU A 265 -1.00 -0.35 -16.14
C LEU A 265 0.11 0.17 -15.23
N ASP A 266 1.02 -0.71 -14.81
CA ASP A 266 2.27 -0.32 -14.18
C ASP A 266 3.23 0.23 -15.25
N ALA A 267 3.09 1.53 -15.52
CA ALA A 267 3.97 2.23 -16.45
C ALA A 267 5.41 2.38 -15.94
N LYS A 268 5.68 2.11 -14.65
CA LYS A 268 7.05 2.09 -14.11
C LYS A 268 7.71 0.75 -14.38
N GLY A 269 7.00 -0.35 -14.14
CA GLY A 269 7.43 -1.70 -14.55
C GLY A 269 7.63 -1.76 -16.07
N LEU A 270 6.64 -1.33 -16.85
CA LEU A 270 6.71 -1.30 -18.33
C LEU A 270 7.90 -0.48 -18.88
N ARG A 271 8.35 0.54 -18.14
CA ARG A 271 9.53 1.33 -18.51
C ARG A 271 10.84 0.53 -18.41
N THR A 272 10.92 -0.43 -17.48
CA THR A 272 12.13 -1.26 -17.28
C THR A 272 12.30 -2.37 -18.30
N GLU A 273 11.26 -2.67 -19.08
CA GLU A 273 11.31 -3.60 -20.21
C GLU A 273 12.38 -3.20 -21.23
N ALA A 274 13.27 -4.12 -21.62
CA ALA A 274 14.39 -3.79 -22.51
C ALA A 274 13.95 -3.16 -23.86
N ALA A 275 12.79 -3.56 -24.38
CA ALA A 275 12.19 -3.01 -25.60
C ALA A 275 11.65 -1.56 -25.45
N VAL A 276 11.56 -1.06 -24.21
CA VAL A 276 11.11 0.29 -23.86
C VAL A 276 12.28 1.10 -23.28
N ALA A 277 13.03 0.55 -22.33
CA ALA A 277 14.16 1.18 -21.66
C ALA A 277 15.19 1.72 -22.65
N GLY A 278 15.79 0.87 -23.50
CA GLY A 278 16.84 1.27 -24.44
C GLY A 278 16.43 2.45 -25.35
N PRO A 279 15.27 2.39 -26.04
CA PRO A 279 14.76 3.50 -26.83
C PRO A 279 14.45 4.78 -26.03
N LEU A 280 14.09 4.67 -24.75
CA LEU A 280 13.85 5.84 -23.88
C LEU A 280 15.14 6.44 -23.30
N ASP A 281 16.15 5.62 -23.00
CA ASP A 281 17.46 6.06 -22.52
C ASP A 281 18.18 6.84 -23.62
N ASP A 282 18.12 6.35 -24.86
CA ASP A 282 18.54 7.02 -26.10
C ASP A 282 17.88 8.40 -26.34
N ILE A 283 16.72 8.67 -25.74
CA ILE A 283 16.00 9.96 -25.82
C ILE A 283 16.32 10.82 -24.60
N THR A 284 16.74 10.20 -23.49
CA THR A 284 16.87 10.86 -22.20
C THR A 284 18.19 11.61 -22.15
N THR A 285 18.09 12.94 -22.04
CA THR A 285 19.23 13.84 -21.91
C THR A 285 19.03 14.73 -20.69
N THR A 286 20.10 15.01 -19.96
CA THR A 286 20.14 16.08 -18.97
C THR A 286 20.06 17.44 -19.68
N ALA A 287 19.58 18.45 -18.97
CA ALA A 287 19.73 19.84 -19.42
C ALA A 287 21.09 20.34 -18.95
N GLU A 288 21.82 21.05 -19.82
CA GLU A 288 23.13 21.60 -19.50
C GLU A 288 23.13 23.11 -19.78
N ASN A 289 23.60 23.88 -18.82
CA ASN A 289 23.70 25.33 -18.93
C ASN A 289 24.69 25.73 -20.02
N ALA A 290 24.43 26.86 -20.69
CA ALA A 290 25.39 27.50 -21.58
C ALA A 290 26.67 27.83 -20.80
N LYS A 291 27.83 27.49 -21.36
CA LYS A 291 29.11 27.78 -20.72
C LYS A 291 29.55 29.19 -21.05
N LEU A 292 29.71 30.00 -20.02
CA LEU A 292 30.20 31.38 -20.12
C LEU A 292 31.72 31.42 -19.87
N ARG A 293 32.40 32.32 -20.59
CA ARG A 293 33.81 32.67 -20.35
C ARG A 293 34.00 34.18 -20.34
N PRO A 294 35.04 34.70 -19.67
CA PRO A 294 35.45 36.08 -19.86
C PRO A 294 36.01 36.33 -21.27
N GLU A 295 35.79 37.53 -21.80
CA GLU A 295 36.47 38.09 -22.96
C GLU A 295 36.76 39.57 -22.70
N GLY A 296 38.01 39.87 -22.34
CA GLY A 296 38.33 41.16 -21.71
C GLY A 296 37.56 41.31 -20.40
N ASP A 297 36.72 42.34 -20.31
CA ASP A 297 35.81 42.56 -19.19
C ASP A 297 34.36 42.11 -19.45
N ARG A 298 34.06 41.54 -20.62
CA ARG A 298 32.71 41.04 -20.95
C ARG A 298 32.58 39.56 -20.61
N ALA A 299 31.38 39.11 -20.28
CA ALA A 299 31.03 37.70 -20.28
C ALA A 299 30.44 37.32 -21.65
N VAL A 300 30.88 36.18 -22.21
CA VAL A 300 30.40 35.68 -23.50
C VAL A 300 30.09 34.18 -23.42
N VAL A 301 29.03 33.76 -24.11
CA VAL A 301 28.65 32.34 -24.23
C VAL A 301 29.59 31.64 -25.21
N ALA A 302 30.45 30.77 -24.68
CA ALA A 302 31.41 29.96 -25.42
C ALA A 302 30.78 28.69 -26.00
N GLU A 303 29.90 28.03 -25.24
CA GLU A 303 29.14 26.84 -25.65
C GLU A 303 27.66 27.06 -25.33
N ASP A 304 26.78 26.75 -26.28
CA ASP A 304 25.32 26.92 -26.11
C ASP A 304 24.72 25.84 -25.20
N ALA A 305 23.62 26.20 -24.54
CA ALA A 305 22.92 25.34 -23.60
C ALA A 305 22.21 24.17 -24.31
N THR A 306 22.12 23.01 -23.65
CA THR A 306 21.40 21.84 -24.17
C THR A 306 20.09 21.62 -23.42
N VAL A 307 19.00 21.38 -24.16
CA VAL A 307 17.67 21.14 -23.59
C VAL A 307 17.55 19.69 -23.18
N GLY A 308 17.35 19.45 -21.89
CA GLY A 308 17.12 18.12 -21.34
C GLY A 308 15.81 17.52 -21.82
N ARG A 309 15.78 16.21 -22.00
CA ARG A 309 14.62 15.44 -22.48
C ARG A 309 14.42 14.23 -21.60
N SER A 310 13.16 13.92 -21.30
CA SER A 310 12.80 12.71 -20.57
C SER A 310 11.38 12.29 -20.92
N VAL A 311 11.14 10.98 -21.01
CA VAL A 311 9.78 10.43 -20.96
C VAL A 311 9.48 10.04 -19.51
N GLY A 312 8.33 10.46 -19.00
CA GLY A 312 7.87 10.12 -17.65
C GLY A 312 6.85 8.99 -17.67
N ASP A 313 6.83 8.19 -16.61
CA ASP A 313 6.01 6.98 -16.50
C ASP A 313 4.51 7.29 -16.69
N LYS A 314 4.04 8.42 -16.15
CA LYS A 314 2.67 8.92 -16.35
C LYS A 314 2.35 9.26 -17.82
N ALA A 315 3.31 9.78 -18.58
CA ALA A 315 3.16 10.04 -20.00
C ALA A 315 3.12 8.74 -20.80
N LEU A 316 3.98 7.76 -20.46
CA LEU A 316 3.96 6.42 -21.05
C LEU A 316 2.61 5.73 -20.83
N GLY A 317 2.11 5.68 -19.58
CA GLY A 317 0.83 5.05 -19.26
C GLY A 317 -0.38 5.71 -19.93
N LYS A 318 -0.39 7.06 -19.99
CA LYS A 318 -1.42 7.85 -20.70
C LYS A 318 -1.42 7.59 -22.21
N ALA A 319 -0.25 7.31 -22.80
CA ALA A 319 -0.13 6.99 -24.22
C ALA A 319 -0.54 5.53 -24.52
N VAL A 320 -0.14 4.56 -23.68
CA VAL A 320 -0.40 3.13 -23.93
C VAL A 320 -1.87 2.74 -23.74
N LEU A 321 -2.49 3.10 -22.60
CA LEU A 321 -3.83 2.60 -22.24
C LEU A 321 -4.91 2.82 -23.32
N PRO A 322 -5.01 3.99 -24.00
CA PRO A 322 -6.01 4.20 -25.06
C PRO A 322 -5.76 3.42 -26.35
N LEU A 323 -4.54 2.91 -26.57
CA LEU A 323 -4.15 2.15 -27.76
C LEU A 323 -4.49 0.66 -27.63
N LEU A 324 -4.59 0.15 -26.40
CA LEU A 324 -4.88 -1.26 -26.11
C LEU A 324 -6.23 -1.74 -26.66
N THR A 325 -7.23 -0.86 -26.79
CA THR A 325 -8.54 -1.19 -27.36
C THR A 325 -8.65 -0.91 -28.87
N LYS A 326 -7.54 -0.57 -29.53
CA LYS A 326 -7.47 -0.30 -30.97
C LYS A 326 -6.98 -1.52 -31.75
N SER A 327 -7.19 -1.48 -33.06
CA SER A 327 -6.82 -2.54 -34.01
C SER A 327 -5.95 -1.98 -35.14
N GLY A 328 -5.07 -2.84 -35.69
CA GLY A 328 -4.18 -2.47 -36.79
C GLY A 328 -3.30 -1.26 -36.49
N THR A 329 -3.18 -0.34 -37.44
CA THR A 329 -2.41 0.91 -37.29
C THR A 329 -2.88 1.80 -36.14
N GLY A 330 -4.14 1.66 -35.70
CA GLY A 330 -4.68 2.36 -34.53
C GLY A 330 -4.01 1.99 -33.20
N ARG A 331 -3.22 0.91 -33.13
CA ARG A 331 -2.37 0.56 -31.98
C ARG A 331 -1.04 1.33 -31.97
N SER A 332 -1.02 2.53 -32.55
CA SER A 332 0.16 3.40 -32.63
C SER A 332 -0.16 4.78 -32.06
N GLY A 333 0.76 5.36 -31.28
CA GLY A 333 0.58 6.70 -30.72
C GLY A 333 1.89 7.38 -30.34
N GLU A 334 1.81 8.69 -30.10
CA GLU A 334 2.93 9.48 -29.60
C GLU A 334 2.98 9.48 -28.07
N VAL A 335 4.18 9.49 -27.51
CA VAL A 335 4.42 9.66 -26.07
C VAL A 335 4.97 11.07 -25.83
N GLU A 336 4.38 11.75 -24.87
CA GLU A 336 4.77 13.09 -24.45
C GLU A 336 6.20 13.09 -23.88
N VAL A 337 7.11 13.84 -24.51
CA VAL A 337 8.49 14.03 -24.05
C VAL A 337 8.56 15.32 -23.24
N ARG A 338 8.78 15.19 -21.93
CA ARG A 338 9.04 16.32 -21.04
C ARG A 338 10.40 16.94 -21.40
N ARG A 339 10.41 18.24 -21.63
CA ARG A 339 11.62 19.03 -21.83
C ARG A 339 11.97 19.76 -20.53
N THR A 340 13.22 19.68 -20.12
CA THR A 340 13.79 20.48 -19.03
C THR A 340 14.62 21.57 -19.68
N GLN A 341 14.26 22.84 -19.46
CA GLN A 341 15.11 23.93 -19.92
C GLN A 341 16.32 24.06 -19.01
N PRO A 342 17.51 24.35 -19.56
CA PRO A 342 18.64 24.80 -18.76
C PRO A 342 18.34 26.18 -18.16
N GLU A 343 19.01 26.47 -17.06
CA GLU A 343 18.87 27.70 -16.28
C GLU A 343 19.52 28.89 -17.00
N VAL A 344 20.70 28.67 -17.60
CA VAL A 344 21.44 29.67 -18.38
C VAL A 344 21.43 29.28 -19.86
N THR A 345 20.97 30.20 -20.70
CA THR A 345 20.95 30.14 -22.16
C THR A 345 21.60 31.37 -22.77
N ARG A 346 21.87 31.36 -24.08
CA ARG A 346 22.32 32.54 -24.82
C ARG A 346 21.27 33.66 -24.77
N GLU A 347 20.00 33.29 -24.76
CA GLU A 347 18.86 34.19 -24.80
C GLU A 347 18.64 34.90 -23.46
N ASN A 348 18.80 34.21 -22.32
CA ASN A 348 18.51 34.77 -21.00
C ASN A 348 19.74 35.26 -20.21
N ALA A 349 20.97 34.96 -20.63
CA ALA A 349 22.19 35.34 -19.90
C ALA A 349 22.24 36.85 -19.57
N ALA A 350 21.80 37.71 -20.49
CA ALA A 350 21.72 39.15 -20.25
C ALA A 350 20.64 39.55 -19.22
N GLU A 351 19.50 38.85 -19.17
CA GLU A 351 18.41 39.11 -18.23
C GLU A 351 18.80 38.71 -16.80
N LEU A 352 19.49 37.56 -16.68
CA LEU A 352 20.13 37.07 -15.46
C LEU A 352 21.24 38.01 -14.95
N GLY A 353 21.77 38.88 -15.81
CA GLY A 353 22.85 39.82 -15.50
C GLY A 353 24.26 39.26 -15.72
N LEU A 354 24.40 38.14 -16.43
CA LEU A 354 25.68 37.49 -16.74
C LEU A 354 26.38 38.17 -17.93
N THR A 355 26.72 39.45 -17.77
CA THR A 355 27.13 40.34 -18.88
C THR A 355 28.60 40.76 -18.86
N GLU A 356 29.22 40.79 -17.69
CA GLU A 356 30.61 41.24 -17.49
C GLU A 356 31.39 40.33 -16.53
N LYS A 357 32.72 40.48 -16.54
CA LYS A 357 33.64 39.80 -15.62
C LYS A 357 33.79 40.66 -14.37
N MET A 358 33.06 40.30 -13.31
CA MET A 358 33.13 40.98 -12.00
C MET A 358 34.55 40.95 -11.45
N SER A 359 35.19 39.79 -11.47
CA SER A 359 36.56 39.59 -11.03
C SER A 359 37.21 38.38 -11.72
N SER A 360 38.52 38.28 -11.60
CA SER A 360 39.26 37.05 -11.90
C SER A 360 40.53 37.01 -11.05
N PHE A 361 40.91 35.81 -10.59
CA PHE A 361 42.12 35.59 -9.83
C PHE A 361 42.80 34.29 -10.25
N THR A 362 44.13 34.28 -10.22
CA THR A 362 44.95 33.12 -10.58
C THR A 362 45.95 32.81 -9.47
N VAL A 363 46.03 31.54 -9.08
CA VAL A 363 47.07 30.99 -8.21
C VAL A 363 47.98 30.10 -9.05
N ASN A 364 49.29 30.32 -8.95
CA ASN A 364 50.30 29.43 -9.50
C ASN A 364 50.74 28.41 -8.44
N PHE A 365 51.11 27.22 -8.88
CA PHE A 365 51.59 26.14 -8.02
C PHE A 365 52.62 25.27 -8.76
N GLU A 366 53.55 24.69 -8.01
CA GLU A 366 54.49 23.70 -8.56
C GLU A 366 53.73 22.47 -9.08
N PRO A 367 54.11 21.88 -10.23
CA PRO A 367 53.44 20.70 -10.75
C PRO A 367 53.72 19.48 -9.85
N ALA A 368 52.68 18.69 -9.58
CA ALA A 368 52.78 17.39 -8.94
C ALA A 368 51.55 16.57 -9.31
N GLU A 369 51.69 15.27 -9.58
CA GLU A 369 50.60 14.40 -10.09
C GLU A 369 49.31 14.53 -9.27
N TYR A 370 49.41 14.37 -7.94
CA TYR A 370 48.26 14.53 -7.03
C TYR A 370 47.64 15.92 -7.10
N ARG A 371 48.46 16.96 -7.26
CA ARG A 371 48.04 18.35 -7.22
C ARG A 371 47.28 18.70 -8.48
N THR A 372 47.83 18.36 -9.65
CA THR A 372 47.18 18.53 -10.95
C THR A 372 45.86 17.76 -11.00
N LYS A 373 45.84 16.48 -10.60
CA LYS A 373 44.62 15.67 -10.58
C LYS A 373 43.54 16.26 -9.65
N ASN A 374 43.90 16.55 -8.39
CA ASN A 374 42.94 17.04 -7.40
C ASN A 374 42.44 18.46 -7.70
N ILE A 375 43.30 19.34 -8.21
CA ILE A 375 42.91 20.70 -8.64
C ILE A 375 42.01 20.62 -9.87
N GLY A 376 42.39 19.85 -10.90
CA GLY A 376 41.58 19.66 -12.10
C GLY A 376 40.19 19.11 -11.79
N ARG A 377 40.10 18.10 -10.92
CA ARG A 377 38.82 17.55 -10.48
C ARG A 377 37.97 18.54 -9.68
N ALA A 378 38.56 19.31 -8.77
CA ALA A 378 37.83 20.35 -8.05
C ALA A 378 37.37 21.49 -8.98
N VAL A 379 38.17 21.85 -9.99
CA VAL A 379 37.82 22.84 -11.02
C VAL A 379 36.67 22.35 -11.90
N GLU A 380 36.70 21.10 -12.37
CA GLU A 380 35.62 20.45 -13.12
C GLU A 380 34.27 20.56 -12.38
N LEU A 381 34.29 20.34 -11.06
CA LEU A 381 33.10 20.33 -10.22
C LEU A 381 32.53 21.73 -9.91
N ILE A 382 33.36 22.78 -9.84
CA ILE A 382 32.86 24.16 -9.58
C ILE A 382 32.56 24.95 -10.85
N ASN A 383 33.21 24.64 -11.97
CA ASN A 383 33.07 25.38 -13.21
C ASN A 383 31.65 25.25 -13.77
N GLY A 384 31.02 26.39 -14.06
CA GLY A 384 29.61 26.41 -14.48
C GLY A 384 28.61 26.52 -13.34
N SER A 385 29.05 26.66 -12.08
CA SER A 385 28.15 26.99 -10.98
C SER A 385 27.46 28.32 -11.26
N VAL A 386 26.13 28.31 -11.21
CA VAL A 386 25.30 29.51 -11.14
C VAL A 386 24.91 29.72 -9.68
N VAL A 387 24.85 30.97 -9.24
CA VAL A 387 24.46 31.35 -7.88
C VAL A 387 23.43 32.46 -7.99
N ASP A 388 22.19 32.16 -7.61
CA ASP A 388 21.07 33.10 -7.75
C ASP A 388 21.14 34.23 -6.70
N PRO A 389 20.48 35.39 -6.91
CA PRO A 389 20.43 36.48 -5.94
C PRO A 389 19.90 36.01 -4.57
N GLY A 390 20.70 36.22 -3.53
CA GLY A 390 20.41 35.79 -2.16
C GLY A 390 20.76 34.33 -1.84
N GLU A 391 21.17 33.52 -2.82
CA GLU A 391 21.62 32.15 -2.59
C GLU A 391 23.00 32.12 -1.89
N THR A 392 23.27 31.07 -1.13
CA THR A 392 24.58 30.82 -0.50
C THR A 392 25.25 29.60 -1.10
N TRP A 393 26.28 29.84 -1.91
CA TRP A 393 27.14 28.82 -2.50
C TRP A 393 28.11 28.25 -1.44
N SER A 394 28.54 27.01 -1.64
CA SER A 394 29.36 26.25 -0.69
C SER A 394 30.35 25.36 -1.43
N PHE A 395 31.65 25.50 -1.14
CA PHE A 395 32.71 24.75 -1.80
C PHE A 395 32.57 23.26 -1.53
N ASN A 396 32.37 22.90 -0.27
CA ASN A 396 32.18 21.51 0.13
C ASN A 396 30.90 20.94 -0.50
N ARG A 397 29.75 21.65 -0.49
CA ARG A 397 28.51 21.15 -1.11
C ARG A 397 28.68 20.86 -2.61
N THR A 398 29.41 21.71 -3.32
CA THR A 398 29.62 21.58 -4.77
C THR A 398 30.69 20.54 -5.13
N VAL A 399 31.80 20.48 -4.40
CA VAL A 399 32.94 19.57 -4.68
C VAL A 399 32.76 18.19 -4.05
N GLY A 400 31.97 18.07 -2.98
CA GLY A 400 31.76 16.84 -2.22
C GLY A 400 32.98 16.42 -1.39
N GLU A 401 32.89 15.22 -0.82
CA GLU A 401 34.01 14.60 -0.12
C GLU A 401 35.15 14.27 -1.09
N ARG A 402 36.39 14.52 -0.66
CA ARG A 402 37.58 14.26 -1.48
C ARG A 402 37.94 12.79 -1.29
N THR A 403 37.34 11.91 -2.08
CA THR A 403 37.61 10.47 -2.09
C THR A 403 38.06 10.01 -3.49
N GLU A 404 38.70 8.84 -3.57
CA GLU A 404 39.02 8.20 -4.85
C GLU A 404 37.75 7.96 -5.70
N ALA A 405 36.63 7.59 -5.07
CA ALA A 405 35.34 7.42 -5.75
C ALA A 405 34.78 8.72 -6.35
N ASN A 406 35.16 9.88 -5.80
CA ASN A 406 34.86 11.20 -6.38
C ASN A 406 36.01 11.74 -7.26
N GLY A 407 36.94 10.88 -7.68
CA GLY A 407 38.01 11.21 -8.63
C GLY A 407 39.27 11.85 -8.03
N PHE A 408 39.34 12.02 -6.70
CA PHE A 408 40.52 12.55 -6.01
C PHE A 408 41.61 11.48 -5.81
N MET A 409 42.76 11.89 -5.30
CA MET A 409 43.81 11.01 -4.80
C MET A 409 44.54 11.62 -3.62
N ASP A 410 45.36 10.79 -2.97
CA ASP A 410 46.17 11.21 -1.84
C ASP A 410 47.28 12.17 -2.26
N GLY A 411 47.47 13.19 -1.45
CA GLY A 411 48.43 14.26 -1.66
C GLY A 411 48.86 14.89 -0.35
N ILE A 412 49.70 15.92 -0.41
CA ILE A 412 50.13 16.62 0.79
C ILE A 412 49.03 17.59 1.24
N ILE A 413 48.61 17.45 2.49
CA ILE A 413 47.74 18.37 3.24
C ILE A 413 48.52 19.01 4.39
N ILE A 414 47.90 19.96 5.07
CA ILE A 414 48.37 20.53 6.34
C ILE A 414 47.35 20.13 7.41
N LEU A 415 47.83 19.50 8.48
CA LEU A 415 47.03 19.12 9.65
C LEU A 415 47.91 19.24 10.89
N ASP A 416 47.40 19.91 11.93
CA ASP A 416 48.09 20.17 13.20
C ASP A 416 49.52 20.72 13.03
N ASP A 417 49.65 21.81 12.26
CA ASP A 417 50.91 22.51 11.94
C ASP A 417 52.00 21.67 11.22
N LYS A 418 51.61 20.54 10.63
CA LYS A 418 52.51 19.63 9.90
C LYS A 418 51.99 19.30 8.51
N TYR A 419 52.92 19.06 7.58
CA TYR A 419 52.61 18.35 6.34
C TYR A 419 52.30 16.87 6.63
N GLN A 420 51.18 16.39 6.09
CA GLN A 420 50.73 15.00 6.18
C GLN A 420 50.20 14.53 4.82
N LYS A 421 50.11 13.22 4.58
CA LYS A 421 49.47 12.68 3.37
C LYS A 421 48.00 12.36 3.64
N ALA A 422 47.11 12.91 2.84
CA ALA A 422 45.69 12.57 2.87
C ALA A 422 45.01 12.87 1.53
N SER A 423 43.81 12.34 1.34
CA SER A 423 43.04 12.54 0.13
C SER A 423 42.63 14.00 -0.09
N GLY A 424 42.70 14.46 -1.34
CA GLY A 424 42.38 15.84 -1.70
C GLY A 424 43.51 16.86 -1.44
N GLY A 425 44.74 16.42 -1.18
CA GLY A 425 45.90 17.30 -1.09
C GLY A 425 46.01 18.25 -2.30
N GLY A 426 46.18 19.55 -2.04
CA GLY A 426 46.24 20.60 -3.05
C GLY A 426 44.93 21.35 -3.34
N VAL A 427 43.75 20.81 -2.96
CA VAL A 427 42.43 21.42 -3.25
C VAL A 427 42.26 22.83 -2.65
N SER A 428 42.93 23.15 -1.53
CA SER A 428 42.93 24.51 -0.97
C SER A 428 43.46 25.58 -1.93
N SER A 429 44.20 25.22 -2.98
CA SER A 429 44.60 26.17 -4.04
C SER A 429 43.37 26.66 -4.82
N VAL A 430 42.41 25.78 -5.10
CA VAL A 430 41.15 26.14 -5.76
C VAL A 430 40.29 26.98 -4.84
N ALA A 431 40.16 26.59 -3.56
CA ALA A 431 39.42 27.37 -2.57
C ALA A 431 40.04 28.77 -2.37
N THR A 432 41.37 28.88 -2.25
CA THR A 432 42.06 30.18 -2.15
C THR A 432 41.90 31.04 -3.41
N THR A 433 41.89 30.43 -4.59
CA THR A 433 41.64 31.16 -5.85
C THR A 433 40.21 31.68 -5.91
N LEU A 434 39.23 30.83 -5.57
CA LEU A 434 37.83 31.22 -5.46
C LEU A 434 37.60 32.31 -4.40
N TYR A 435 38.27 32.22 -3.24
CA TYR A 435 38.21 33.23 -2.19
C TYR A 435 38.75 34.58 -2.65
N ASN A 436 39.86 34.62 -3.37
CA ASN A 436 40.35 35.89 -3.91
C ASN A 436 39.45 36.42 -5.05
N ALA A 437 38.91 35.55 -5.90
CA ALA A 437 37.95 35.94 -6.92
C ALA A 437 36.66 36.52 -6.29
N LEU A 438 36.07 35.87 -5.28
CA LEU A 438 34.89 36.39 -4.57
C LEU A 438 35.20 37.67 -3.78
N PHE A 439 36.40 37.77 -3.19
CA PHE A 439 36.88 38.99 -2.51
C PHE A 439 36.82 40.18 -3.47
N PHE A 440 37.41 40.06 -4.66
CA PHE A 440 37.44 41.11 -5.68
C PHE A 440 36.11 41.30 -6.44
N ALA A 441 35.22 40.31 -6.46
CA ALA A 441 33.86 40.47 -6.98
C ALA A 441 32.97 41.34 -6.07
N GLY A 442 33.44 41.69 -4.86
CA GLY A 442 32.70 42.51 -3.90
C GLY A 442 31.60 41.76 -3.14
N VAL A 443 31.43 40.45 -3.37
CA VAL A 443 30.40 39.63 -2.71
C VAL A 443 30.78 39.28 -1.27
N LYS A 444 29.78 38.95 -0.46
CA LYS A 444 29.95 38.67 0.97
C LYS A 444 30.41 37.22 1.26
N PRO A 445 31.63 37.00 1.80
CA PRO A 445 31.97 35.71 2.41
C PRO A 445 31.09 35.45 3.65
N VAL A 446 30.73 34.18 3.84
CA VAL A 446 29.92 33.66 4.95
C VAL A 446 30.75 32.76 5.85
N GLU A 447 31.62 31.96 5.25
CA GLU A 447 32.51 31.02 5.93
C GLU A 447 33.82 30.96 5.15
N HIS A 448 34.95 31.16 5.83
CA HIS A 448 36.30 30.91 5.32
C HIS A 448 37.27 30.85 6.51
N GLY A 449 38.42 30.21 6.32
CA GLY A 449 39.52 30.20 7.29
C GLY A 449 40.84 29.99 6.57
N ALA A 450 41.93 30.57 7.08
CA ALA A 450 43.26 30.36 6.53
C ALA A 450 43.84 29.00 6.93
N HIS A 451 45.00 28.60 6.38
CA HIS A 451 45.79 27.52 6.97
C HIS A 451 46.41 28.03 8.29
N SER A 452 46.84 27.12 9.17
CA SER A 452 47.41 27.50 10.45
C SER A 452 48.69 28.32 10.30
N PHE A 453 49.58 27.91 9.40
CA PHE A 453 50.76 28.68 8.98
C PHE A 453 50.61 29.26 7.57
N TYR A 454 51.34 30.35 7.29
CA TYR A 454 51.33 31.02 5.98
C TYR A 454 51.96 30.16 4.88
N ILE A 455 51.40 30.25 3.67
CA ILE A 455 51.87 29.54 2.48
C ILE A 455 52.26 30.54 1.39
N GLU A 456 53.54 30.56 1.03
CA GLU A 456 54.20 31.64 0.29
C GLU A 456 53.69 31.87 -1.15
N ARG A 457 52.89 30.95 -1.70
CA ARG A 457 52.26 31.09 -3.03
C ARG A 457 50.91 31.84 -2.99
N TYR A 458 50.38 32.13 -1.82
CA TYR A 458 49.12 32.85 -1.63
C TYR A 458 49.39 34.28 -1.13
N PRO A 459 48.47 35.24 -1.33
CA PRO A 459 48.63 36.57 -0.74
C PRO A 459 48.43 36.53 0.78
N GLU A 460 49.31 37.18 1.53
CA GLU A 460 49.23 37.30 3.00
C GLU A 460 47.83 37.77 3.45
N GLY A 461 47.21 37.01 4.36
CA GLY A 461 45.89 37.30 4.91
C GLY A 461 44.71 37.10 3.94
N ARG A 462 44.94 36.55 2.74
CA ARG A 462 43.88 36.25 1.76
C ARG A 462 44.01 34.86 1.17
N GLU A 463 43.67 33.87 2.00
CA GLU A 463 43.55 32.48 1.58
C GLU A 463 42.32 31.81 2.19
N ALA A 464 41.99 30.63 1.65
CA ALA A 464 40.93 29.79 2.16
C ALA A 464 41.33 28.31 2.13
N THR A 465 41.23 27.69 3.29
CA THR A 465 41.31 26.25 3.53
C THR A 465 39.92 25.65 3.48
N VAL A 466 39.82 24.39 3.07
CA VAL A 466 38.56 23.62 3.07
C VAL A 466 38.83 22.21 3.57
N ALA A 467 38.06 21.78 4.55
CA ALA A 467 38.12 20.45 5.15
C ALA A 467 36.70 19.87 5.23
N TRP A 468 36.48 18.71 4.61
CA TRP A 468 35.16 18.10 4.53
C TRP A 468 34.62 17.81 5.94
N GLY A 469 33.39 18.28 6.20
CA GLY A 469 32.71 18.11 7.49
C GLY A 469 33.13 19.08 8.62
N SER A 470 34.15 19.93 8.43
CA SER A 470 34.65 20.82 9.51
C SER A 470 34.93 22.28 9.12
N LEU A 471 35.36 22.57 7.88
CA LEU A 471 35.60 23.93 7.41
C LEU A 471 35.23 24.07 5.94
N ASP A 472 34.37 25.03 5.61
CA ASP A 472 33.93 25.31 4.25
C ASP A 472 34.32 26.73 3.79
N LEU A 473 34.33 26.91 2.46
CA LEU A 473 34.37 28.22 1.82
C LEU A 473 32.98 28.51 1.25
N ARG A 474 32.32 29.51 1.83
CA ARG A 474 30.94 29.88 1.50
C ARG A 474 30.81 31.37 1.30
N PHE A 475 29.96 31.78 0.38
CA PHE A 475 29.57 33.16 0.17
C PHE A 475 28.09 33.25 -0.18
N THR A 476 27.47 34.38 0.16
CA THR A 476 26.11 34.70 -0.31
C THR A 476 26.22 35.63 -1.51
N ASN A 477 25.45 35.38 -2.56
CA ASN A 477 25.33 36.32 -3.66
C ASN A 477 24.45 37.50 -3.25
N ASP A 478 25.07 38.58 -2.76
CA ASP A 478 24.43 39.84 -2.39
C ASP A 478 24.49 40.91 -3.51
N SER A 479 24.90 40.55 -4.73
CA SER A 479 25.04 41.48 -5.86
C SER A 479 23.70 41.93 -6.49
N GLY A 480 22.61 41.19 -6.25
CA GLY A 480 21.29 41.45 -6.82
C GLY A 480 21.06 40.89 -8.23
N LYS A 481 22.06 40.29 -8.86
CA LYS A 481 21.98 39.56 -10.14
C LYS A 481 22.62 38.18 -10.03
N ALA A 482 22.37 37.29 -10.97
CA ALA A 482 22.97 35.96 -10.96
C ALA A 482 24.50 36.07 -11.13
N ILE A 483 25.22 35.12 -10.53
CA ILE A 483 26.67 34.99 -10.66
C ILE A 483 26.98 33.64 -11.28
N TYR A 484 27.83 33.62 -12.29
CA TYR A 484 28.40 32.41 -12.89
C TYR A 484 29.87 32.30 -12.51
N ILE A 485 30.27 31.15 -11.95
CA ILE A 485 31.66 30.83 -11.62
C ILE A 485 32.29 30.10 -12.81
N GLN A 486 33.18 30.78 -13.53
CA GLN A 486 34.06 30.14 -14.50
C GLN A 486 35.35 29.74 -13.80
N ALA A 487 35.77 28.48 -13.96
CA ALA A 487 37.02 27.98 -13.40
C ALA A 487 37.78 27.15 -14.44
N GLU A 488 39.10 27.28 -14.45
CA GLU A 488 40.01 26.55 -15.31
C GLU A 488 41.34 26.28 -14.60
N SER A 489 42.04 25.22 -15.00
CA SER A 489 43.37 24.89 -14.48
C SER A 489 44.28 24.32 -15.55
N THR A 490 45.57 24.56 -15.35
CA THR A 490 46.68 23.92 -16.06
C THR A 490 47.46 23.03 -15.09
N ASP A 491 48.56 22.43 -15.54
CA ASP A 491 49.46 21.67 -14.68
C ASP A 491 50.20 22.52 -13.63
N THR A 492 50.15 23.85 -13.73
CA THR A 492 50.90 24.79 -12.88
C THR A 492 50.10 25.99 -12.38
N SER A 493 48.82 26.11 -12.75
CA SER A 493 47.97 27.23 -12.33
C SER A 493 46.49 26.87 -12.26
N VAL A 494 45.74 27.63 -11.47
CA VAL A 494 44.27 27.61 -11.44
C VAL A 494 43.77 29.06 -11.48
N THR A 495 42.79 29.32 -12.34
CA THR A 495 42.12 30.61 -12.50
C THR A 495 40.64 30.44 -12.19
N VAL A 496 40.08 31.38 -11.42
CA VAL A 496 38.64 31.47 -11.19
C VAL A 496 38.16 32.88 -11.49
N SER A 497 37.09 32.99 -12.27
CA SER A 497 36.48 34.25 -12.69
C SER A 497 35.01 34.29 -12.31
N PHE A 498 34.58 35.38 -11.68
CA PHE A 498 33.17 35.65 -11.42
C PHE A 498 32.60 36.45 -12.60
N LEU A 499 31.59 35.90 -13.26
CA LEU A 499 30.86 36.53 -14.34
C LEU A 499 29.46 36.91 -13.85
N GLY A 500 29.00 38.12 -14.14
CA GLY A 500 27.80 38.70 -13.54
C GLY A 500 27.66 40.18 -13.89
N THR A 501 27.12 40.96 -12.95
CA THR A 501 27.01 42.43 -13.00
C THR A 501 27.75 43.00 -11.78
N ARG A 502 28.63 43.98 -11.97
CA ARG A 502 29.38 44.61 -10.87
C ARG A 502 28.46 45.50 -10.03
N THR A 503 28.60 45.40 -8.70
CA THR A 503 27.93 46.29 -7.72
C THR A 503 28.78 47.51 -7.37
N TYR A 504 30.08 47.48 -7.64
CA TYR A 504 31.07 48.50 -7.30
C TYR A 504 32.05 48.68 -8.47
N ASP A 505 32.56 49.89 -8.69
CA ASP A 505 33.51 50.19 -9.76
C ASP A 505 34.86 49.46 -9.56
N GLU A 506 35.34 49.44 -8.31
CA GLU A 506 36.65 48.88 -7.98
C GLU A 506 36.69 48.35 -6.54
N ILE A 507 37.25 47.15 -6.36
CA ILE A 507 37.58 46.58 -5.05
C ILE A 507 39.10 46.53 -4.90
N LYS A 508 39.64 47.26 -3.91
CA LYS A 508 41.06 47.23 -3.57
C LYS A 508 41.32 46.35 -2.35
N SER A 509 42.53 45.81 -2.29
CA SER A 509 43.08 45.14 -1.11
C SER A 509 44.26 45.96 -0.58
N VAL A 510 44.23 46.34 0.70
CA VAL A 510 45.36 47.01 1.37
C VAL A 510 45.85 46.11 2.50
N THR A 511 47.01 45.49 2.31
CA THR A 511 47.65 44.63 3.31
C THR A 511 48.49 45.50 4.25
N GLY A 512 48.25 45.37 5.56
CA GLY A 512 49.06 45.99 6.61
C GLY A 512 50.44 45.35 6.79
N PRO A 513 51.28 45.89 7.69
CA PRO A 513 52.53 45.24 8.05
C PRO A 513 52.28 43.89 8.76
N ARG A 514 53.29 43.02 8.75
CA ARG A 514 53.32 41.85 9.64
C ARG A 514 53.52 42.30 11.09
N GLU A 515 52.68 41.81 11.99
CA GLU A 515 52.74 42.04 13.43
C GLU A 515 53.04 40.73 14.17
N ASN A 516 53.41 40.79 15.45
CA ASN A 516 53.58 39.62 16.34
C ASN A 516 54.47 38.49 15.78
N VAL A 517 55.51 38.86 15.00
CA VAL A 517 56.33 37.92 14.24
C VAL A 517 57.07 36.93 15.17
N THR A 518 56.80 35.65 14.97
CA THR A 518 57.32 34.54 15.77
C THR A 518 58.23 33.66 14.92
N LYS A 519 59.42 33.33 15.43
CA LYS A 519 60.38 32.49 14.70
C LYS A 519 60.04 31.00 14.84
N PRO A 520 60.28 30.20 13.79
CA PRO A 520 60.09 28.75 13.82
C PRO A 520 61.18 28.07 14.65
N GLU A 521 60.80 26.93 15.23
CA GLU A 521 61.69 25.99 15.89
C GLU A 521 62.17 24.90 14.91
N LYS A 522 63.11 24.07 15.37
CA LYS A 522 63.54 22.86 14.66
C LYS A 522 63.12 21.63 15.43
N LYS A 523 62.45 20.70 14.75
CA LYS A 523 61.92 19.45 15.28
C LYS A 523 62.46 18.26 14.47
N VAL A 524 62.78 17.18 15.16
CA VAL A 524 63.21 15.90 14.57
C VAL A 524 62.08 14.89 14.77
N SER A 525 61.86 14.01 13.79
CA SER A 525 60.75 13.06 13.78
C SER A 525 61.15 11.73 13.17
N ASP A 526 61.18 10.69 13.98
CA ASP A 526 61.49 9.30 13.61
C ASP A 526 60.26 8.54 13.04
N ASP A 527 59.16 9.24 12.76
CA ASP A 527 57.95 8.66 12.20
C ASP A 527 58.15 8.23 10.74
N LYS A 528 57.71 7.03 10.39
CA LYS A 528 57.78 6.48 9.04
C LYS A 528 56.95 7.25 8.03
N GLU A 529 55.93 7.97 8.48
CA GLU A 529 55.09 8.83 7.64
C GLU A 529 55.54 10.31 7.64
N CYS A 530 56.69 10.61 8.26
CA CYS A 530 57.24 11.95 8.33
C CYS A 530 57.39 12.60 6.94
N VAL A 531 56.89 13.83 6.81
CA VAL A 531 57.07 14.67 5.64
C VAL A 531 57.97 15.84 6.03
N PRO A 532 59.10 16.07 5.35
CA PRO A 532 60.02 17.14 5.70
C PRO A 532 59.37 18.51 5.49
N GLN A 533 59.63 19.44 6.40
CA GLN A 533 59.02 20.77 6.41
C GLN A 533 60.10 21.85 6.53
N THR A 534 60.02 22.88 5.69
CA THR A 534 60.95 24.02 5.70
C THR A 534 60.50 25.10 6.68
N PRO A 535 61.41 25.76 7.42
CA PRO A 535 61.03 26.77 8.39
C PRO A 535 60.41 28.03 7.75
N LEU A 536 59.40 28.61 8.39
CA LEU A 536 58.86 29.95 8.08
C LEU A 536 58.36 30.65 9.35
N GLU A 537 58.53 31.96 9.42
CA GLU A 537 58.01 32.75 10.56
C GLU A 537 56.48 32.85 10.55
N GLY A 538 55.89 32.76 11.75
CA GLY A 538 54.49 33.07 12.00
C GLY A 538 54.31 34.55 12.26
N PHE A 539 53.11 35.09 12.01
CA PHE A 539 52.81 36.51 12.15
C PHE A 539 51.31 36.76 12.14
N ASP A 540 50.91 37.92 12.68
CA ASP A 540 49.59 38.50 12.44
C ASP A 540 49.63 39.41 11.21
N VAL A 541 48.56 39.43 10.42
CA VAL A 541 48.37 40.39 9.33
C VAL A 541 46.92 40.84 9.28
N THR A 542 46.69 42.10 8.96
CA THR A 542 45.35 42.64 8.66
C THR A 542 45.29 43.09 7.20
N VAL A 543 44.25 42.69 6.50
CA VAL A 543 43.97 43.06 5.11
C VAL A 543 42.63 43.79 5.03
N GLU A 544 42.66 45.03 4.54
CA GLU A 544 41.47 45.83 4.31
C GLU A 544 40.91 45.56 2.90
N ARG A 545 39.67 45.12 2.80
CA ARG A 545 38.88 45.15 1.55
C ARG A 545 38.22 46.51 1.43
N VAL A 546 38.59 47.29 0.42
CA VAL A 546 38.12 48.67 0.22
C VAL A 546 37.29 48.76 -1.04
N PHE A 547 36.07 49.27 -0.92
CA PHE A 547 35.08 49.32 -1.99
C PHE A 547 34.96 50.76 -2.52
N TYR A 548 35.00 50.92 -3.85
CA TYR A 548 34.83 52.20 -4.51
C TYR A 548 33.59 52.20 -5.43
N ASP A 549 32.84 53.30 -5.38
CA ASP A 549 31.65 53.57 -6.21
C ASP A 549 31.62 55.08 -6.55
N ASP A 550 31.44 55.42 -7.82
CA ASP A 550 31.67 56.76 -8.41
C ASP A 550 33.02 57.35 -7.96
N GLY A 551 34.05 56.49 -7.93
CA GLY A 551 35.41 56.82 -7.49
C GLY A 551 35.58 57.16 -5.99
N ARG A 552 34.54 57.03 -5.15
CA ARG A 552 34.60 57.30 -3.71
C ARG A 552 34.66 56.01 -2.91
N GLU A 553 35.43 56.01 -1.82
CA GLU A 553 35.39 54.91 -0.84
C GLU A 553 34.02 54.89 -0.15
N VAL A 554 33.25 53.82 -0.37
CA VAL A 554 31.90 53.64 0.21
C VAL A 554 31.87 52.64 1.37
N LYS A 555 32.85 51.74 1.44
CA LYS A 555 32.91 50.67 2.44
C LYS A 555 34.34 50.17 2.62
N ARG A 556 34.65 49.73 3.83
CA ARG A 556 35.93 49.12 4.22
C ARG A 556 35.67 47.96 5.18
N GLU A 557 36.32 46.83 4.95
CA GLU A 557 36.19 45.61 5.78
C GLU A 557 37.59 45.09 6.18
N PRO A 558 37.94 45.08 7.47
CA PRO A 558 39.19 44.49 7.95
C PRO A 558 39.08 42.97 8.09
N TYR A 559 40.04 42.25 7.51
CA TYR A 559 40.24 40.80 7.70
C TYR A 559 41.56 40.57 8.42
N ARG A 560 41.52 40.08 9.66
CA ARG A 560 42.72 39.73 10.43
C ARG A 560 42.97 38.23 10.36
N THR A 561 44.21 37.85 10.09
CA THR A 561 44.69 36.47 10.09
C THR A 561 45.86 36.35 11.05
N HIS A 562 45.87 35.27 11.83
CA HIS A 562 46.99 34.84 12.65
C HIS A 562 47.61 33.61 12.00
N TYR A 563 48.92 33.64 11.78
CA TYR A 563 49.69 32.51 11.29
C TYR A 563 50.65 31.99 12.36
N THR A 564 50.56 30.70 12.67
CA THR A 564 51.57 29.97 13.44
C THR A 564 52.89 29.92 12.67
N PRO A 565 54.05 29.84 13.36
CA PRO A 565 55.30 29.56 12.68
C PRO A 565 55.29 28.14 12.10
N ARG A 566 55.78 28.01 10.87
CA ARG A 566 55.99 26.70 10.24
C ARG A 566 57.35 26.18 10.69
N ASP A 567 57.37 25.25 11.64
CA ASP A 567 58.64 24.70 12.16
C ASP A 567 59.41 23.89 11.10
N GLU A 568 60.74 23.86 11.21
CA GLU A 568 61.56 22.92 10.46
C GLU A 568 61.30 21.50 10.98
N ILE A 569 60.91 20.58 10.10
CA ILE A 569 60.77 19.15 10.43
C ILE A 569 61.82 18.37 9.63
N VAL A 570 62.74 17.75 10.35
CA VAL A 570 63.71 16.77 9.82
C VAL A 570 63.22 15.37 10.12
N CYS A 571 63.18 14.53 9.09
CA CYS A 571 62.87 13.10 9.20
C CYS A 571 64.20 12.32 9.22
N GLU A 572 64.38 11.41 10.17
CA GLU A 572 65.60 10.58 10.35
C GLU A 572 65.34 9.08 10.09
#